data_AF-A0A3C0AQ18-F1
#
_entry.id   AF-A0A3C0AQ18-F1
#
_cell.length_a   1.000
_cell.length_b   1.000
_cell.length_c   1.000
_cell.angle_alpha   90.00
_cell.angle_beta   90.00
_cell.angle_gamma   90.00
#
_symmetry.space_group_name_H-M   'P 1'
#
loop_
_entity.id
_entity.type
_entity.pdbx_description
1 polymer ?
#
loop_
_entity_poly.entity_id
_entity_poly.type
_entity_poly.pdbx_seq_one_letter_code
_entity_poly.pdbx_strand_id
1 'polypeptide(L)'
;VEIKGALTIIDQHALHERIMYEYFRKRVLAQSVEAQKLLVPLTLEMSGKEAALLLDHAEMLNSFGLGIEEFGGNTLLITSYPVMLKKVNLEQLVRDIADNLDNAKQPSRRDLLDDLITMMSCKAAIKAG
;
A
#
# COMPACT_ATOMS: atom_id res chain seq x y z
N VAL A 1 -19.57 -11.77 -19.74
CA VAL A 1 -20.96 -11.52 -19.30
C VAL A 1 -21.71 -11.01 -20.51
N GLU A 2 -22.64 -11.78 -21.05
CA GLU A 2 -23.33 -11.44 -22.30
C GLU A 2 -24.67 -10.77 -22.00
N ILE A 3 -24.81 -9.51 -22.39
CA ILE A 3 -26.07 -8.77 -22.37
C ILE A 3 -26.53 -8.72 -23.83
N LYS A 4 -27.76 -9.19 -24.10
CA LYS A 4 -28.30 -9.40 -25.46
C LYS A 4 -28.02 -8.23 -26.40
N GLY A 5 -27.22 -8.47 -27.43
CA GLY A 5 -27.08 -7.61 -28.61
C GLY A 5 -25.92 -6.60 -28.62
N ALA A 6 -25.10 -6.54 -27.57
CA ALA A 6 -23.91 -5.68 -27.54
C ALA A 6 -22.68 -6.48 -27.08
N LEU A 7 -21.65 -6.52 -27.94
CA LEU A 7 -20.33 -7.00 -27.54
C LEU A 7 -19.69 -5.94 -26.64
N THR A 8 -19.88 -6.05 -25.33
CA THR A 8 -19.14 -5.22 -24.37
C THR A 8 -17.78 -5.89 -24.13
N ILE A 9 -16.73 -5.33 -24.73
CA ILE A 9 -15.35 -5.67 -24.38
C ILE A 9 -15.07 -5.01 -23.03
N ILE A 10 -15.00 -5.83 -21.99
CA ILE A 10 -14.62 -5.38 -20.65
C ILE A 10 -13.11 -5.57 -20.53
N ASP A 11 -12.40 -4.47 -20.32
CA ASP A 11 -11.00 -4.53 -19.89
C ASP A 11 -10.95 -5.14 -18.49
N GLN A 12 -10.53 -6.42 -18.40
CA GLN A 12 -10.44 -7.12 -17.13
C GLN A 12 -9.42 -6.48 -16.19
N HIS A 13 -8.37 -5.85 -16.70
CA HIS A 13 -7.34 -5.21 -15.89
C HIS A 13 -7.91 -3.96 -15.21
N ALA A 14 -8.50 -3.05 -15.99
CA ALA A 14 -9.13 -1.85 -15.46
C ALA A 14 -10.31 -2.16 -14.52
N LEU A 15 -11.10 -3.19 -14.83
CA LEU A 15 -12.18 -3.64 -13.94
C LEU A 15 -11.63 -4.21 -12.62
N HIS A 16 -10.59 -5.04 -12.69
CA HIS A 16 -10.00 -5.64 -11.51
C HIS A 16 -9.36 -4.58 -10.60
N GLU A 17 -8.63 -3.61 -11.17
CA GLU A 17 -8.11 -2.45 -10.43
C GLU A 17 -9.21 -1.63 -9.76
N ARG A 18 -10.31 -1.34 -10.48
CA ARG A 18 -11.45 -0.59 -9.94
C ARG A 18 -12.12 -1.32 -8.78
N ILE A 19 -12.30 -2.64 -8.89
CA ILE A 19 -12.88 -3.46 -7.81
C ILE A 19 -11.96 -3.45 -6.59
N MET A 20 -10.64 -3.59 -6.80
CA MET A 20 -9.65 -3.59 -5.73
C MET A 20 -9.58 -2.23 -5.03
N TYR A 21 -9.58 -1.13 -5.78
CA TYR A 21 -9.63 0.23 -5.25
C TYR A 21 -10.86 0.45 -4.35
N GLU A 22 -12.05 0.10 -4.82
CA GLU A 22 -13.29 0.26 -4.03
C GLU A 22 -13.30 -0.66 -2.80
N TYR A 23 -12.77 -1.87 -2.92
CA TYR A 23 -12.61 -2.80 -1.80
C TYR A 23 -11.67 -2.24 -0.72
N PHE A 24 -10.54 -1.65 -1.14
CA PHE A 24 -9.53 -1.07 -0.26
C PHE A 24 -10.04 0.19 0.42
N ARG A 25 -10.65 1.10 -0.36
CA ARG A 25 -11.25 2.33 0.14
C ARG A 25 -12.29 2.06 1.21
N LYS A 26 -13.16 1.04 1.03
CA LYS A 26 -14.16 0.67 2.04
C LYS A 26 -13.53 0.18 3.36
N ARG A 27 -12.54 -0.71 3.30
CA ARG A 27 -11.88 -1.25 4.52
C ARG A 27 -11.10 -0.19 5.27
N VAL A 28 -10.44 0.67 4.51
CA VAL A 28 -9.69 1.80 5.04
C VAL A 28 -10.60 2.81 5.74
N LEU A 29 -11.71 3.21 5.09
CA LEU A 29 -12.70 4.11 5.70
C LEU A 29 -13.39 3.48 6.92
N ALA A 30 -13.53 2.15 6.94
CA ALA A 30 -14.05 1.41 8.08
C ALA A 30 -13.02 1.18 9.20
N GLN A 31 -11.78 1.68 9.08
CA GLN A 31 -10.65 1.42 9.99
C GLN A 31 -10.41 -0.08 10.26
N SER A 32 -10.81 -0.94 9.31
CA SER A 32 -10.82 -2.39 9.46
C SER A 32 -9.75 -3.04 8.58
N VAL A 33 -8.57 -2.41 8.53
CA VAL A 33 -7.44 -2.95 7.75
C VAL A 33 -6.78 -4.04 8.59
N GLU A 34 -7.00 -5.29 8.21
CA GLU A 34 -6.36 -6.43 8.85
C GLU A 34 -4.87 -6.45 8.49
N ALA A 35 -4.02 -6.42 9.51
CA ALA A 35 -2.57 -6.49 9.37
C ALA A 35 -2.07 -7.91 9.63
N GLN A 36 -1.23 -8.42 8.74
CA GLN A 36 -0.46 -9.64 8.95
C GLN A 36 0.90 -9.26 9.54
N LYS A 37 1.19 -9.74 10.76
CA LYS A 37 2.53 -9.64 11.34
C LYS A 37 3.50 -10.59 10.64
N LEU A 38 4.73 -10.13 10.45
CA LEU A 38 5.82 -10.94 9.96
C LEU A 38 6.36 -11.82 11.10
N LEU A 39 6.67 -13.09 10.80
CA LEU A 39 7.34 -13.98 11.75
C LEU A 39 8.78 -13.52 12.02
N VAL A 40 9.42 -12.97 10.99
CA VAL A 40 10.75 -12.36 11.04
C VAL A 40 10.62 -10.97 10.43
N PRO A 41 10.86 -9.89 11.18
CA PRO A 41 10.82 -8.53 10.64
C PRO A 41 11.76 -8.39 9.43
N LEU A 42 11.32 -7.63 8.43
CA LEU A 42 12.13 -7.31 7.27
C LEU A 42 12.97 -6.07 7.57
N THR A 43 14.29 -6.20 7.52
CA THR A 43 15.21 -5.08 7.68
C THR A 43 15.43 -4.39 6.33
N LEU A 44 15.23 -3.08 6.28
CA LEU A 44 15.42 -2.26 5.07
C LEU A 44 16.37 -1.10 5.35
N GLU A 45 17.45 -1.03 4.57
CA GLU A 45 18.33 0.13 4.52
C GLU A 45 17.81 1.12 3.47
N MET A 46 17.69 2.38 3.88
CA MET A 46 17.11 3.46 3.10
C MET A 46 18.00 4.71 3.18
N SER A 47 17.70 5.74 2.38
CA SER A 47 18.35 7.03 2.60
C SER A 47 17.89 7.63 3.93
N GLY A 48 18.72 8.46 4.58
CA GLY A 48 18.32 9.10 5.86
C GLY A 48 17.07 9.96 5.73
N LYS A 49 16.83 10.53 4.53
CA LYS A 49 15.62 11.28 4.20
C LYS A 49 14.39 10.38 4.11
N GLU A 50 14.47 9.26 3.37
CA GLU A 50 13.38 8.28 3.27
C GLU A 50 13.02 7.68 4.63
N ALA A 51 14.04 7.30 5.41
CA ALA A 51 13.85 6.72 6.73
C ALA A 51 13.11 7.69 7.66
N ALA A 52 13.53 8.97 7.69
CA ALA A 52 12.85 10.01 8.45
C ALA A 52 11.40 10.22 7.99
N LEU A 53 11.15 10.31 6.68
CA LEU A 53 9.81 10.49 6.13
C LEU A 53 8.86 9.35 6.51
N LEU A 54 9.32 8.09 6.46
CA LEU A 54 8.52 6.94 6.84
C LEU A 54 8.25 6.91 8.35
N LEU A 55 9.23 7.27 9.17
CA LEU A 55 9.08 7.34 10.62
C LEU A 55 8.10 8.45 11.04
N ASP A 56 8.15 9.63 10.39
CA ASP A 56 7.22 10.74 10.62
C ASP A 56 5.76 10.35 10.33
N HIS A 57 5.56 9.36 9.45
CA HIS A 57 4.23 8.86 9.06
C HIS A 57 3.93 7.46 9.63
N ALA A 58 4.76 6.92 10.52
CA ALA A 58 4.66 5.53 10.98
C ALA A 58 3.32 5.20 11.64
N GLU A 59 2.76 6.11 12.44
CA GLU A 59 1.44 5.92 13.06
C GLU A 59 0.34 5.80 12.00
N MET A 60 0.39 6.67 10.98
CA MET A 60 -0.55 6.65 9.87
C MET A 60 -0.40 5.36 9.06
N LEU A 61 0.81 4.96 8.70
CA LEU A 61 1.11 3.70 8.00
C LEU A 61 0.67 2.47 8.79
N ASN A 62 0.83 2.50 10.12
CA ASN A 62 0.37 1.44 11.01
C ASN A 62 -1.17 1.32 11.02
N SER A 63 -1.90 2.43 10.85
CA SER A 63 -3.37 2.38 10.66
C SER A 63 -3.80 1.69 9.36
N PHE A 64 -2.87 1.53 8.39
CA PHE A 64 -3.04 0.71 7.19
C PHE A 64 -2.49 -0.71 7.35
N GLY A 65 -2.06 -1.08 8.55
CA GLY A 65 -1.45 -2.38 8.82
C GLY A 65 -0.01 -2.52 8.36
N LEU A 66 0.63 -1.43 7.89
CA LEU A 66 2.06 -1.39 7.60
C LEU A 66 2.82 -0.94 8.85
N GLY A 67 3.39 -1.90 9.58
CA GLY A 67 4.16 -1.63 10.80
C GLY A 67 5.60 -1.32 10.46
N ILE A 68 6.09 -0.16 10.87
CA ILE A 68 7.45 0.32 10.64
C ILE A 68 8.05 0.74 11.99
N GLU A 69 9.23 0.25 12.30
CA GLU A 69 9.98 0.54 13.52
C GLU A 69 11.42 0.97 13.17
N GLU A 70 12.01 1.82 14.00
CA GLU A 70 13.40 2.21 13.86
C GLU A 70 14.32 1.07 14.30
N PHE A 71 15.34 0.74 13.48
CA PHE A 71 16.41 -0.20 13.85
C PHE A 71 17.72 0.51 14.21
N GLY A 72 17.87 1.77 13.80
CA GLY A 72 19.04 2.61 14.02
C GLY A 72 19.75 2.99 12.72
N GLY A 73 20.39 4.17 12.74
CA GLY A 73 20.98 4.76 11.53
C GLY A 73 19.90 5.08 10.50
N ASN A 74 20.07 4.60 9.26
CA ASN A 74 19.07 4.72 8.20
C ASN A 74 18.34 3.39 7.94
N THR A 75 18.27 2.53 8.96
CA THR A 75 17.68 1.19 8.85
C THR A 75 16.33 1.12 9.56
N LEU A 76 15.34 0.56 8.87
CA LEU A 76 14.00 0.35 9.37
C LEU A 76 13.68 -1.15 9.49
N LEU A 77 12.86 -1.51 10.47
CA LEU A 77 12.21 -2.81 10.56
C LEU A 77 10.77 -2.70 10.08
N ILE A 78 10.39 -3.58 9.16
CA ILE A 78 8.99 -3.78 8.79
C ILE A 78 8.48 -4.97 9.60
N THR A 79 7.45 -4.76 10.41
CA THR A 79 6.94 -5.75 11.37
C THR A 79 5.58 -6.32 10.98
N SER A 80 4.80 -5.58 10.17
CA SER A 80 3.53 -6.05 9.61
C SER A 80 3.23 -5.42 8.27
N TYR A 81 2.32 -6.04 7.53
CA TYR A 81 1.77 -5.51 6.29
C TYR A 81 0.27 -5.86 6.18
N PRO A 82 -0.56 -5.11 5.44
CA PRO A 82 -1.97 -5.43 5.28
C PRO A 82 -2.18 -6.80 4.62
N VAL A 83 -3.04 -7.66 5.17
CA VAL A 83 -3.25 -9.07 4.75
C VAL A 83 -3.51 -9.20 3.24
N MET A 84 -4.21 -8.24 2.65
CA MET A 84 -4.48 -8.19 1.21
C MET A 84 -3.23 -8.12 0.32
N LEU A 85 -2.08 -7.70 0.86
CA LEU A 85 -0.80 -7.56 0.15
C LEU A 85 0.12 -8.76 0.32
N LYS A 86 -0.36 -9.89 0.86
CA LYS A 86 0.43 -11.11 1.15
C LYS A 86 1.35 -11.62 0.04
N LYS A 87 1.05 -11.31 -1.23
CA LYS A 87 1.84 -11.73 -2.39
C LYS A 87 2.69 -10.61 -2.98
N VAL A 88 2.66 -9.38 -2.45
CA VAL A 88 3.40 -8.23 -2.99
C VAL A 88 4.84 -8.25 -2.48
N ASN A 89 5.78 -7.69 -3.28
CA ASN A 89 7.14 -7.44 -2.79
C ASN A 89 7.09 -6.28 -1.79
N LEU A 90 7.25 -6.61 -0.50
CA LEU A 90 7.13 -5.66 0.60
C LEU A 90 8.25 -4.60 0.59
N GLU A 91 9.47 -4.97 0.21
CA GLU A 91 10.57 -4.00 0.08
C GLU A 91 10.23 -2.94 -0.97
N GLN A 92 9.83 -3.38 -2.17
CA GLN A 92 9.48 -2.44 -3.24
C GLN A 92 8.30 -1.56 -2.84
N LEU A 93 7.30 -2.12 -2.15
CA LEU A 93 6.16 -1.36 -1.66
C LEU A 93 6.62 -0.23 -0.70
N VAL A 94 7.49 -0.53 0.26
CA VAL A 94 7.96 0.47 1.23
C VAL A 94 8.77 1.57 0.53
N ARG A 95 9.59 1.20 -0.46
CA ARG A 95 10.33 2.17 -1.29
C ARG A 95 9.39 3.07 -2.10
N ASP A 96 8.41 2.48 -2.79
CA ASP A 96 7.41 3.24 -3.55
C ASP A 96 6.62 4.21 -2.64
N ILE A 97 6.32 3.81 -1.40
CA ILE A 97 5.67 4.67 -0.40
C ILE A 97 6.57 5.84 -0.01
N ALA A 98 7.85 5.58 0.27
CA ALA A 98 8.80 6.64 0.61
C ALA A 98 8.96 7.66 -0.54
N ASP A 99 9.05 7.17 -1.78
CA ASP A 99 9.13 8.02 -2.97
C ASP A 99 7.87 8.89 -3.13
N ASN A 100 6.68 8.33 -2.91
CA ASN A 100 5.44 9.10 -2.96
C ASN A 100 5.36 10.16 -1.86
N LEU A 101 5.77 9.81 -0.63
CA LEU A 101 5.83 10.75 0.48
C LEU A 101 6.81 11.90 0.20
N ASP A 102 7.92 11.63 -0.46
CA ASP A 102 8.91 12.66 -0.80
C ASP A 102 8.42 13.61 -1.90
N ASN A 103 7.70 13.08 -2.90
CA ASN A 103 7.17 13.87 -4.01
C ASN A 103 5.96 14.73 -3.62
N ALA A 104 5.22 14.30 -2.60
CA ALA A 104 4.05 15.01 -2.13
C ALA A 104 4.45 16.19 -1.22
N LYS A 105 4.28 17.43 -1.71
CA LYS A 105 4.56 18.66 -0.94
C LYS A 105 3.49 18.89 0.15
N GLN A 106 3.61 18.18 1.27
CA GLN A 106 2.65 18.18 2.39
C GLN A 106 1.24 17.70 2.01
N PRO A 107 1.09 16.42 1.64
CA PRO A 107 -0.21 15.84 1.32
C PRO A 107 -1.09 15.78 2.57
N SER A 108 -2.39 16.00 2.38
CA SER A 108 -3.33 15.75 3.47
C SER A 108 -3.35 14.24 3.77
N ARG A 109 -3.78 13.87 4.99
CA ARG A 109 -3.99 12.46 5.34
C ARG A 109 -4.85 11.73 4.31
N ARG A 110 -5.82 12.44 3.70
CA ARG A 110 -6.73 11.89 2.69
C ARG A 110 -6.04 11.64 1.34
N ASP A 111 -5.12 12.51 0.95
CA ASP A 111 -4.35 12.33 -0.29
C ASP A 111 -3.40 11.14 -0.16
N LEU A 112 -2.68 11.06 0.97
CA LEU A 112 -1.83 9.90 1.30
C LEU A 112 -2.62 8.59 1.32
N LEU A 113 -3.82 8.65 1.89
CA LEU A 113 -4.78 7.55 1.91
C LEU A 113 -5.12 7.05 0.50
N ASP A 114 -5.54 7.97 -0.38
CA ASP A 114 -5.95 7.63 -1.74
C ASP A 114 -4.75 7.15 -2.58
N ASP A 115 -3.56 7.72 -2.37
CA ASP A 115 -2.32 7.29 -3.04
C ASP A 115 -1.90 5.88 -2.60
N LEU A 116 -1.94 5.60 -1.29
CA LEU A 116 -1.66 4.27 -0.74
C LEU A 116 -2.64 3.23 -1.27
N ILE A 117 -3.94 3.54 -1.25
CA ILE A 117 -4.98 2.65 -1.78
C ILE A 117 -4.74 2.38 -3.27
N THR A 118 -4.42 3.40 -4.04
CA THR A 118 -4.16 3.29 -5.48
C THR A 118 -2.95 2.39 -5.74
N MET A 119 -1.84 2.66 -5.06
CA MET A 119 -0.62 1.85 -5.19
C MET A 119 -0.87 0.39 -4.82
N MET A 120 -1.54 0.15 -3.69
CA MET A 120 -1.92 -1.19 -3.28
C MET A 120 -2.79 -1.88 -4.35
N SER A 121 -3.73 -1.15 -4.96
CA SER A 121 -4.67 -1.68 -5.96
C SER A 121 -3.95 -2.12 -7.22
N CYS A 122 -3.05 -1.29 -7.74
CA CYS A 122 -2.23 -1.62 -8.90
C CYS A 122 -1.34 -2.85 -8.60
N LYS A 123 -0.67 -2.89 -7.44
CA LYS A 123 0.20 -4.03 -7.09
C LYS A 123 -0.59 -5.33 -6.88
N ALA A 124 -1.81 -5.25 -6.35
CA ALA A 124 -2.71 -6.39 -6.21
C ALA A 124 -3.24 -6.86 -7.58
N ALA A 125 -3.56 -5.93 -8.49
CA ALA A 125 -4.12 -6.24 -9.80
C ALA A 125 -3.11 -6.83 -10.79
N ILE A 126 -1.88 -6.31 -10.81
CA ILE A 126 -0.80 -6.83 -11.67
C ILE A 126 -0.50 -8.31 -11.38
N LYS A 127 -0.73 -8.76 -10.13
CA LYS A 127 -0.38 -10.13 -9.69
C LYS A 127 -1.54 -11.12 -9.71
N ALA A 128 -2.73 -10.68 -10.11
CA ALA A 128 -3.91 -11.52 -10.33
C ALA A 128 -4.10 -11.89 -11.82
N GLY A 129 -3.36 -11.24 -12.73
CA GLY A 129 -3.29 -11.56 -14.16
C GLY A 129 -2.29 -12.66 -14.47
#